data_AF-A0A3S5A1U8-F1
#
_entry.id   AF-A0A3S5A1U8-F1
#
_cell.length_a   1.000
_cell.length_b   1.000
_cell.length_c   1.000
_cell.angle_alpha   90.00
_cell.angle_beta   90.00
_cell.angle_gamma   90.00
#
_symmetry.space_group_name_H-M   'P 1'
#
loop_
_entity.id
_entity.type
_entity.pdbx_description
1 polymer ?
#
loop_
_entity_poly.entity_id
_entity_poly.type
_entity_poly.pdbx_seq_one_letter_code
_entity_poly.pdbx_strand_id
1 'polypeptide(L)'
;MVFIAHYSFNHCFYSHVILLFYCFTFPFLVDGIRYVVDGGYCKLKVFNPKIGMDALQIFPISQANANQRAGRAGRTGPGVCYRLYTISQYQEEMLTSTVPEIQRTNLANVVLLLKSLGVQDLMRFHFMDAPPQDNILNSMYQLWIFGALDNTGALTTMGRQMVEFPLDPALSKLLIVSCDMRCSEEVLTIVSMLSVPSIFFRPKGREEEADAVREKFQVEFQFCFLLNSLHF
;
A
#
# COMPACT_ATOMS: atom_id res chain seq x y z
N MET A 1 11.03 -9.71 7.15
CA MET A 1 10.31 -10.82 7.79
C MET A 1 10.74 -10.84 9.25
N VAL A 2 9.78 -10.71 10.18
CA VAL A 2 10.04 -10.76 11.62
C VAL A 2 9.51 -12.10 12.11
N PHE A 3 10.39 -12.94 12.65
CA PHE A 3 9.96 -14.12 13.38
C PHE A 3 9.82 -13.72 14.84
N ILE A 4 8.67 -14.01 15.43
CA ILE A 4 8.40 -13.80 16.85
C ILE A 4 8.26 -15.18 17.46
N ALA A 5 9.08 -15.48 18.46
CA ALA A 5 9.00 -16.74 19.18
C ALA A 5 8.87 -16.52 20.69
N HIS A 6 8.05 -17.40 21.27
CA HIS A 6 7.90 -17.74 22.69
C HIS A 6 6.72 -17.09 23.41
N TYR A 7 5.89 -17.96 23.99
CA TYR A 7 4.87 -17.69 25.01
C TYR A 7 5.14 -18.75 26.09
N SER A 8 5.23 -18.38 27.37
CA SER A 8 5.39 -19.36 28.45
C SER A 8 4.13 -19.30 29.30
N PHE A 9 3.21 -20.24 29.09
CA PHE A 9 2.13 -20.49 30.05
C PHE A 9 2.49 -21.72 30.86
N ASN A 10 2.49 -21.56 32.18
CA ASN A 10 2.68 -22.63 33.16
C ASN A 10 1.62 -23.71 32.94
N HIS A 11 1.96 -24.77 32.19
CA HIS A 11 1.56 -26.18 32.35
C HIS A 11 1.67 -27.05 31.07
N CYS A 12 2.12 -26.55 29.92
CA CYS A 12 2.36 -27.39 28.74
C CYS A 12 3.46 -26.82 27.82
N PHE A 13 4.47 -27.62 27.47
CA PHE A 13 5.64 -27.24 26.66
C PHE A 13 5.33 -27.12 25.15
N TYR A 14 4.45 -26.18 24.76
CA TYR A 14 4.27 -25.84 23.34
C TYR A 14 4.88 -24.47 23.04
N SER A 15 5.80 -24.43 22.09
CA SER A 15 6.37 -23.18 21.56
C SER A 15 5.58 -22.74 20.34
N HIS A 16 4.93 -21.58 20.42
CA HIS A 16 4.28 -20.95 19.27
C HIS A 16 5.24 -20.00 18.56
N VAL A 17 5.40 -20.19 17.25
CA VAL A 17 6.17 -19.32 16.36
C VAL A 17 5.19 -18.51 15.52
N ILE A 18 5.29 -17.19 15.59
CA ILE A 18 4.44 -16.27 14.84
C ILE A 18 5.29 -15.66 13.73
N LEU A 19 4.86 -15.88 12.48
CA LEU A 19 5.49 -15.34 11.28
C LEU A 19 4.78 -14.04 10.88
N LEU A 20 5.46 -12.89 11.02
CA LEU A 20 4.91 -11.60 10.65
C LEU A 20 5.69 -10.96 9.50
N PHE A 21 4.96 -10.57 8.46
CA PHE A 21 5.54 -10.06 7.23
C PHE A 21 5.42 -8.54 7.04
N TYR A 22 4.48 -7.87 7.71
CA TYR A 22 4.16 -6.48 7.36
C TYR A 22 3.80 -5.53 8.51
N CYS A 23 3.21 -6.01 9.61
CA CYS A 23 2.30 -5.15 10.38
C CYS A 23 2.77 -4.73 11.78
N PHE A 24 4.07 -4.58 12.05
CA PHE A 24 4.53 -4.36 13.44
C PHE A 24 5.45 -3.17 13.71
N THR A 25 5.38 -2.14 12.87
CA THR A 25 5.68 -0.76 13.29
C THR A 25 4.51 -0.13 14.07
N PHE A 26 3.28 -0.67 13.96
CA PHE A 26 2.09 -0.26 14.74
C PHE A 26 1.76 -1.22 15.91
N PRO A 27 0.98 -0.81 16.91
CA PRO A 27 0.90 -1.42 18.24
C PRO A 27 -0.11 -2.58 18.26
N PHE A 28 -0.05 -3.52 17.32
CA PHE A 28 -0.72 -4.79 17.61
C PHE A 28 0.03 -5.45 18.78
N LEU A 29 -0.71 -5.99 19.74
CA LEU A 29 -0.17 -6.41 21.04
C LEU A 29 -0.26 -7.92 21.10
N VAL A 30 0.74 -8.60 20.53
CA VAL A 30 0.97 -9.98 20.94
C VAL A 30 1.84 -9.89 22.19
N ASP A 31 1.24 -10.15 23.34
CA ASP A 31 1.95 -10.19 24.61
C ASP A 31 2.90 -11.40 24.67
N GLY A 32 3.85 -11.40 25.60
CA GLY A 32 4.71 -12.55 25.86
C GLY A 32 5.90 -12.75 24.92
N ILE A 33 6.08 -11.91 23.89
CA ILE A 33 7.21 -12.00 22.96
C ILE A 33 8.55 -11.88 23.70
N ARG A 34 9.39 -12.92 23.61
CA ARG A 34 10.74 -12.94 24.19
C ARG A 34 11.85 -12.98 23.14
N TYR A 35 11.60 -13.58 21.98
CA TYR A 35 12.60 -13.71 20.92
C TYR A 35 12.09 -13.11 19.63
N VAL A 36 12.93 -12.31 18.99
CA VAL A 36 12.69 -11.70 17.69
C VAL A 36 13.81 -12.12 16.75
N VAL A 37 13.48 -12.60 15.54
CA VAL A 37 14.45 -12.78 14.45
C VAL A 37 14.11 -11.79 13.35
N ASP A 38 15.05 -10.89 13.06
CA ASP A 38 14.88 -9.80 12.09
C ASP A 38 15.71 -10.06 10.84
N GLY A 39 15.01 -10.28 9.72
CA GLY A 39 15.63 -10.43 8.41
C GLY A 39 16.09 -9.12 7.78
N GLY A 40 15.83 -7.95 8.35
CA GLY A 40 16.35 -6.67 7.84
C GLY A 40 15.64 -6.11 6.61
N TYR A 41 14.57 -6.75 6.13
CA TYR A 41 13.81 -6.28 4.97
C TYR A 41 12.36 -5.91 5.31
N CYS A 42 11.81 -5.01 4.51
CA CYS A 42 10.39 -4.66 4.46
C CYS A 42 9.96 -4.52 3.00
N LYS A 43 8.66 -4.69 2.74
CA LYS A 43 8.08 -4.36 1.44
C LYS A 43 7.43 -2.99 1.55
N LEU A 44 7.78 -2.11 0.62
CA LEU A 44 7.33 -0.73 0.60
C LEU A 44 6.71 -0.41 -0.75
N LYS A 45 5.64 0.38 -0.72
CA LYS A 45 5.06 0.98 -1.91
C LYS A 45 5.98 2.13 -2.37
N VAL A 46 6.39 2.09 -3.64
CA VAL A 46 7.25 3.10 -4.27
C VAL A 46 6.68 3.48 -5.62
N PHE A 47 6.48 4.78 -5.82
CA PHE A 47 6.01 5.36 -7.06
C PHE A 47 7.17 5.57 -8.03
N ASN A 48 7.02 5.10 -9.27
CA ASN A 48 7.93 5.41 -10.35
C ASN A 48 7.32 6.52 -11.24
N PRO A 49 7.83 7.77 -11.19
CA PRO A 49 7.25 8.88 -11.92
C PRO A 49 7.37 8.74 -13.45
N LYS A 50 8.37 7.99 -13.95
CA LYS A 50 8.56 7.77 -15.39
C LYS A 50 7.50 6.83 -15.98
N ILE A 51 7.10 5.83 -15.20
CA ILE A 51 6.10 4.83 -15.59
C ILE A 51 4.69 5.26 -15.15
N GLY A 52 4.59 6.15 -14.15
CA GLY A 52 3.33 6.64 -13.61
C GLY A 52 2.59 5.62 -12.75
N MET A 53 3.29 4.61 -12.22
CA MET A 53 2.69 3.51 -11.45
C MET A 53 3.41 3.28 -10.13
N ASP A 54 2.63 2.85 -9.13
CA ASP A 54 3.14 2.37 -7.86
C ASP A 54 3.58 0.91 -7.97
N ALA A 55 4.76 0.60 -7.45
CA ALA A 55 5.29 -0.75 -7.36
C ALA A 55 5.53 -1.13 -5.91
N LEU A 56 5.28 -2.40 -5.57
CA LEU A 56 5.61 -2.96 -4.28
C LEU A 56 6.99 -3.61 -4.37
N GLN A 57 7.99 -2.99 -3.74
CA GLN A 57 9.38 -3.44 -3.82
C GLN A 57 9.93 -3.78 -2.43
N ILE A 58 10.89 -4.69 -2.39
CA ILE A 58 11.58 -5.10 -1.16
C ILE A 58 12.74 -4.13 -0.93
N PHE A 59 12.78 -3.50 0.24
CA PHE A 59 13.85 -2.61 0.66
C PHE A 59 14.44 -3.04 2.00
N PRO A 60 15.73 -2.72 2.25
CA PRO A 60 16.29 -2.81 3.59
C PRO A 60 15.52 -1.86 4.53
N ILE A 61 15.40 -2.25 5.79
CA ILE A 61 14.77 -1.41 6.81
C ILE A 61 15.70 -0.28 7.26
N SER A 62 15.13 0.76 7.84
CA SER A 62 15.91 1.77 8.56
C SER A 62 16.38 1.28 9.92
N GLN A 63 17.41 1.92 10.47
CA GLN A 63 17.89 1.70 11.83
C GLN A 63 16.78 1.94 12.86
N ALA A 64 15.96 2.98 12.67
CA ALA A 64 14.78 3.23 13.50
C ALA A 64 13.80 2.03 13.51
N ASN A 65 13.51 1.44 12.34
CA ASN A 65 12.66 0.26 12.25
C ASN A 65 13.28 -0.98 12.88
N ALA A 66 14.58 -1.20 12.67
CA ALA A 66 15.32 -2.29 13.30
C ALA A 66 15.30 -2.20 14.84
N ASN A 67 15.40 -0.98 15.38
CA ASN A 67 15.33 -0.73 16.81
C ASN A 67 13.92 -0.91 17.36
N GLN A 68 12.88 -0.47 16.63
CA GLN A 68 11.50 -0.77 17.00
C GLN A 68 11.21 -2.27 17.04
N ARG A 69 11.71 -3.04 16.06
CA ARG A 69 11.59 -4.51 16.01
C ARG A 69 12.27 -5.16 17.21
N ALA A 70 13.51 -4.74 17.52
CA ALA A 70 14.25 -5.24 18.67
C ALA A 70 13.55 -4.91 20.00
N GLY A 71 12.97 -3.71 20.12
CA GLY A 71 12.23 -3.27 21.31
C GLY A 71 11.00 -4.13 21.63
N ARG A 72 10.46 -4.89 20.67
CA ARG A 72 9.34 -5.81 20.92
C ARG A 72 9.71 -6.98 21.83
N ALA A 73 10.95 -7.48 21.76
CA ALA A 73 11.43 -8.57 22.60
C ALA A 73 11.51 -8.17 24.09
N GLY A 74 11.72 -6.87 24.37
CA GLY A 74 11.95 -6.36 25.71
C GLY A 74 10.70 -5.90 26.48
N ARG A 75 9.48 -6.14 25.97
CA ARG A 75 8.26 -5.54 26.54
C ARG A 75 7.77 -6.21 27.83
N THR A 76 7.85 -7.53 27.91
CA THR A 76 7.30 -8.31 29.04
C THR A 76 8.40 -8.74 30.02
N GLY A 77 9.67 -8.54 29.65
CA GLY A 77 10.83 -8.99 30.41
C GLY A 77 12.08 -9.00 29.53
N PRO A 78 13.20 -9.56 30.02
CA PRO A 78 14.43 -9.70 29.22
C PRO A 78 14.16 -10.55 27.98
N GLY A 79 14.44 -9.99 26.81
CA GLY A 79 14.28 -10.65 25.52
C GLY A 79 15.49 -10.47 24.61
N VAL A 80 15.55 -11.27 23.55
CA VAL A 80 16.70 -11.33 22.63
C VAL A 80 16.22 -11.07 21.21
N CYS A 81 16.98 -10.24 20.48
CA CYS A 81 16.76 -9.97 19.06
C CYS A 81 17.93 -10.51 18.24
N TYR A 82 17.67 -11.47 17.36
CA TYR A 82 18.62 -12.01 16.39
C TYR A 82 18.49 -11.25 15.08
N ARG A 83 19.51 -10.50 14.69
CA ARG A 83 19.57 -9.78 13.42
C ARG A 83 20.32 -10.62 12.39
N LEU A 84 19.72 -10.88 11.24
CA LEU A 84 20.31 -11.72 10.16
C LEU A 84 21.17 -10.90 9.18
N TYR A 85 21.80 -9.83 9.65
CA TYR A 85 22.63 -8.91 8.86
C TYR A 85 23.83 -8.46 9.71
N THR A 86 24.91 -8.03 9.06
CA THR A 86 26.14 -7.66 9.75
C THR A 86 26.03 -6.30 10.44
N ILE A 87 26.94 -6.02 11.37
CA ILE A 87 27.01 -4.73 12.06
C ILE A 87 27.35 -3.60 11.07
N SER A 88 28.24 -3.86 10.11
CA SER A 88 28.57 -2.90 9.05
C SER A 88 27.34 -2.58 8.18
N GLN A 89 26.54 -3.58 7.78
CA GLN A 89 25.28 -3.32 7.05
C GLN A 89 24.31 -2.45 7.86
N TYR A 90 24.18 -2.69 9.17
CA TYR A 90 23.31 -1.88 10.03
C TYR A 90 23.79 -0.42 10.17
N GLN A 91 25.10 -0.19 10.22
CA GLN A 91 25.68 1.14 10.47
C GLN A 91 25.88 1.95 9.18
N GLU A 92 26.30 1.31 8.10
CA GLU A 92 26.76 1.97 6.86
C GLU A 92 25.73 1.88 5.72
N GLU A 93 25.01 0.76 5.58
CA GLU A 93 24.06 0.56 4.47
C GLU A 93 22.62 0.98 4.82
N MET A 94 22.19 0.82 6.08
CA MET A 94 20.83 1.14 6.50
C MET A 94 20.64 2.63 6.82
N LEU A 95 19.59 3.22 6.25
CA LEU A 95 19.17 4.59 6.55
C LEU A 95 18.81 4.76 8.04
N THR A 96 19.12 5.91 8.62
CA THR A 96 18.80 6.19 10.04
C THR A 96 17.29 6.16 10.30
N SER A 97 16.52 6.83 9.45
CA SER A 97 15.06 6.90 9.48
C SER A 97 14.45 6.41 8.16
N THR A 98 13.18 5.99 8.20
CA THR A 98 12.46 5.63 6.97
C THR A 98 12.11 6.88 6.18
N VAL A 99 12.29 6.80 4.86
CA VAL A 99 11.78 7.84 3.95
C VAL A 99 10.25 7.96 4.13
N PRO A 100 9.72 9.19 4.31
CA PRO A 100 8.27 9.43 4.46
C PRO A 100 7.43 8.85 3.32
N GLU A 101 6.18 8.53 3.61
CA GLU A 101 5.25 7.98 2.61
C GLU A 101 4.94 8.98 1.50
N ILE A 102 4.73 10.26 1.86
CA ILE A 102 4.42 11.33 0.91
C ILE A 102 5.51 11.52 -0.16
N GLN A 103 6.76 11.16 0.12
CA GLN A 103 7.85 11.23 -0.85
C GLN A 103 7.92 10.02 -1.78
N ARG A 104 7.18 8.94 -1.49
CA ARG A 104 7.32 7.63 -2.14
C ARG A 104 6.05 7.12 -2.80
N THR A 105 4.92 7.80 -2.70
CA THR A 105 3.64 7.35 -3.28
C THR A 105 3.10 8.35 -4.30
N ASN A 106 2.15 7.91 -5.14
CA ASN A 106 1.41 8.82 -5.99
C ASN A 106 0.60 9.81 -5.15
N LEU A 107 0.73 11.10 -5.47
CA LEU A 107 0.09 12.20 -4.76
C LEU A 107 -1.25 12.61 -5.35
N ALA A 108 -1.78 11.94 -6.38
CA ALA A 108 -3.02 12.35 -7.05
C ALA A 108 -4.20 12.52 -6.07
N ASN A 109 -4.43 11.56 -5.17
CA ASN A 109 -5.47 11.67 -4.13
C ASN A 109 -5.20 12.81 -3.15
N VAL A 110 -3.95 12.96 -2.72
CA VAL A 110 -3.54 13.99 -1.74
C VAL A 110 -3.70 15.38 -2.35
N VAL A 111 -3.27 15.58 -3.59
CA VAL A 111 -3.41 16.82 -4.34
C VAL A 111 -4.88 17.18 -4.54
N LEU A 112 -5.71 16.20 -4.92
CA LEU A 112 -7.15 16.40 -5.08
C LEU A 112 -7.81 16.86 -3.76
N LEU A 113 -7.46 16.22 -2.65
CA LEU A 113 -7.93 16.58 -1.32
C LEU A 113 -7.42 17.96 -0.86
N LEU A 114 -6.15 18.28 -1.06
CA LEU A 114 -5.60 19.60 -0.71
C LEU A 114 -6.29 20.72 -1.50
N LYS A 115 -6.60 20.47 -2.78
CA LYS A 115 -7.35 21.40 -3.63
C LYS A 115 -8.79 21.58 -3.17
N SER A 116 -9.46 20.52 -2.71
CA SER A 116 -10.81 20.63 -2.16
C SER A 116 -10.86 21.40 -0.84
N LEU A 117 -9.79 21.35 -0.04
CA LEU A 117 -9.59 22.17 1.16
C LEU A 117 -9.27 23.65 0.86
N GLY A 118 -9.10 24.03 -0.41
CA GLY A 118 -8.86 25.42 -0.81
C GLY A 118 -7.39 25.83 -0.91
N VAL A 119 -6.45 24.88 -0.87
CA VAL A 119 -5.03 25.18 -1.08
C VAL A 119 -4.78 25.50 -2.56
N GLN A 120 -4.51 26.76 -2.87
CA GLN A 120 -4.26 27.19 -4.25
C GLN A 120 -2.85 26.81 -4.73
N ASP A 121 -1.82 27.14 -3.95
CA ASP A 121 -0.42 26.89 -4.29
C ASP A 121 0.15 25.72 -3.47
N LEU A 122 0.33 24.59 -4.14
CA LEU A 122 0.90 23.38 -3.55
C LEU A 122 2.41 23.48 -3.37
N MET A 123 3.10 24.33 -4.15
CA MET A 123 4.55 24.46 -4.09
C MET A 123 4.99 25.28 -2.87
N ARG A 124 4.14 26.19 -2.43
CA ARG A 124 4.34 26.99 -1.20
C ARG A 124 3.69 26.38 0.04
N PHE A 125 3.03 25.24 -0.09
CA PHE A 125 2.39 24.58 1.03
C PHE A 125 3.44 24.06 2.02
N HIS A 126 3.21 24.30 3.31
CA HIS A 126 4.13 23.91 4.39
C HIS A 126 3.97 22.41 4.72
N PHE A 127 4.58 21.55 3.91
CA PHE A 127 4.72 20.12 4.24
C PHE A 127 5.77 19.93 5.35
N MET A 128 5.53 18.98 6.25
CA MET A 128 6.54 18.56 7.25
C MET A 128 7.75 17.93 6.55
N ASP A 129 7.47 17.01 5.62
CA ASP A 129 8.44 16.43 4.70
C ASP A 129 7.95 16.69 3.28
N ALA A 130 8.55 17.65 2.59
CA ALA A 130 8.09 18.04 1.26
C ALA A 130 8.30 16.90 0.25
N PRO A 131 7.28 16.55 -0.56
CA PRO A 131 7.47 15.63 -1.68
C PRO A 131 8.33 16.26 -2.78
N PRO A 132 8.97 15.44 -3.63
CA PRO A 132 9.65 15.92 -4.82
C PRO A 132 8.70 16.73 -5.71
N GLN A 133 9.17 17.88 -6.22
CA GLN A 133 8.38 18.77 -7.05
C GLN A 133 7.82 18.07 -8.30
N ASP A 134 8.62 17.20 -8.91
CA ASP A 134 8.22 16.40 -10.06
C ASP A 134 7.01 15.51 -9.78
N ASN A 135 6.90 14.95 -8.56
CA ASN A 135 5.75 14.12 -8.18
C ASN A 135 4.48 14.97 -8.06
N ILE A 136 4.57 16.16 -7.46
CA ILE A 136 3.44 17.10 -7.36
C ILE A 136 2.96 17.48 -8.76
N LEU A 137 3.89 17.88 -9.64
CA LEU A 137 3.59 18.30 -11.00
C LEU A 137 2.95 17.16 -11.82
N ASN A 138 3.51 15.95 -11.74
CA ASN A 138 2.94 14.79 -12.42
C ASN A 138 1.53 14.48 -11.91
N SER A 139 1.30 14.52 -10.59
CA SER A 139 -0.04 14.30 -10.02
C SER A 139 -1.04 15.39 -10.43
N MET A 140 -0.63 16.66 -10.49
CA MET A 140 -1.50 17.73 -11.02
C MET A 140 -1.82 17.51 -12.50
N TYR A 141 -0.82 17.12 -13.29
CA TYR A 141 -1.00 16.83 -14.71
C TYR A 141 -1.96 15.65 -14.94
N GLN A 142 -1.84 14.58 -14.14
CA GLN A 142 -2.78 13.46 -14.17
C GLN A 142 -4.22 13.90 -13.85
N LEU A 143 -4.41 14.72 -12.80
CA LEU A 143 -5.74 15.23 -12.44
C LEU A 143 -6.32 16.17 -13.49
N TRP A 144 -5.47 16.95 -14.18
CA TRP A 144 -5.88 17.78 -15.30
C TRP A 144 -6.34 16.92 -16.50
N ILE A 145 -5.61 15.86 -16.86
CA ILE A 145 -6.06 14.88 -17.88
C ILE A 145 -7.39 14.23 -17.49
N PHE A 146 -7.58 13.95 -16.21
CA PHE A 146 -8.84 13.40 -15.72
C PHE A 146 -9.99 14.42 -15.75
N GLY A 147 -9.73 15.71 -15.94
CA GLY A 147 -10.73 16.76 -15.94
C GLY A 147 -11.15 17.16 -14.53
N ALA A 148 -10.40 16.74 -13.51
CA ALA A 148 -10.61 17.13 -12.12
C ALA A 148 -10.08 18.56 -11.84
N LEU A 149 -9.05 18.97 -12.58
CA LEU A 149 -8.49 20.32 -12.53
C LEU A 149 -8.70 21.06 -13.86
N ASP A 150 -8.92 22.36 -13.78
CA ASP A 150 -8.97 23.28 -14.92
C ASP A 150 -7.55 23.73 -15.35
N ASN A 151 -7.42 24.42 -16.48
CA ASN A 151 -6.16 24.98 -17.00
C ASN A 151 -5.48 25.96 -16.03
N THR A 152 -6.27 26.56 -15.13
CA THR A 152 -5.81 27.45 -14.06
C THR A 152 -5.34 26.70 -12.81
N GLY A 153 -5.51 25.36 -12.76
CA GLY A 153 -5.23 24.53 -11.59
C GLY A 153 -6.30 24.60 -10.50
N ALA A 154 -7.50 25.11 -10.83
CA ALA A 154 -8.66 25.13 -9.95
C ALA A 154 -9.48 23.84 -10.06
N LEU A 155 -10.18 23.48 -8.98
CA LEU A 155 -11.01 22.27 -8.92
C LEU A 155 -12.31 22.44 -9.73
N THR A 156 -12.57 21.52 -10.66
CA THR A 156 -13.78 21.51 -11.49
C THR A 156 -14.98 20.91 -10.75
N THR A 157 -16.18 20.95 -11.34
CA THR A 157 -17.37 20.25 -10.82
C THR A 157 -17.14 18.73 -10.74
N MET A 158 -16.52 18.15 -11.77
CA MET A 158 -16.14 16.74 -11.79
C MET A 158 -15.11 16.43 -10.69
N GLY A 159 -14.10 17.31 -10.51
CA GLY A 159 -13.12 17.17 -9.45
C GLY A 159 -13.74 17.18 -8.04
N ARG A 160 -14.77 18.01 -7.81
CA ARG A 160 -15.53 18.00 -6.55
C ARG A 160 -16.26 16.69 -6.32
N GLN A 161 -16.91 16.14 -7.33
CA GLN A 161 -17.57 14.84 -7.25
C GLN A 161 -16.55 13.72 -6.96
N MET A 162 -15.36 13.76 -7.57
CA MET A 162 -14.32 12.77 -7.32
C MET A 162 -13.83 12.75 -5.87
N VAL A 163 -13.79 13.90 -5.19
CA VAL A 163 -13.36 14.02 -3.78
C VAL A 163 -14.31 13.30 -2.82
N GLU A 164 -15.59 13.16 -3.18
CA GLU A 164 -16.59 12.50 -2.33
C GLU A 164 -16.37 10.97 -2.26
N PHE A 165 -15.66 10.40 -3.24
CA PHE A 165 -15.38 8.96 -3.29
C PHE A 165 -14.04 8.63 -2.63
N PRO A 166 -13.97 7.61 -1.74
CA PRO A 166 -12.73 7.14 -1.14
C PRO A 166 -11.95 6.20 -2.09
N LEU A 167 -11.80 6.61 -3.35
CA LEU A 167 -11.20 5.81 -4.43
C LEU A 167 -10.12 6.62 -5.15
N ASP A 168 -9.24 5.91 -5.86
CA ASP A 168 -8.26 6.57 -6.74
C ASP A 168 -8.97 7.41 -7.82
N PRO A 169 -8.41 8.55 -8.26
CA PRO A 169 -9.16 9.52 -9.08
C PRO A 169 -9.52 8.94 -10.46
N ALA A 170 -8.71 7.99 -10.94
CA ALA A 170 -9.00 7.25 -12.17
C ALA A 170 -10.27 6.37 -12.04
N LEU A 171 -10.45 5.70 -10.91
CA LEU A 171 -11.63 4.87 -10.64
C LEU A 171 -12.86 5.75 -10.34
N SER A 172 -12.68 6.85 -9.60
CA SER A 172 -13.74 7.83 -9.36
C SER A 172 -14.25 8.42 -10.67
N LYS A 173 -13.35 8.77 -11.61
CA LYS A 173 -13.73 9.22 -12.95
C LYS A 173 -14.55 8.17 -13.70
N LEU A 174 -14.11 6.91 -13.66
CA LEU A 174 -14.79 5.82 -14.33
C LEU A 174 -16.24 5.67 -13.85
N LEU A 175 -16.47 5.77 -12.53
CA LEU A 175 -17.80 5.75 -11.94
C LEU A 175 -18.66 6.96 -12.33
N ILE A 176 -18.08 8.16 -12.38
CA ILE A 176 -18.83 9.36 -12.78
C ILE A 176 -19.25 9.25 -14.26
N VAL A 177 -18.36 8.82 -15.13
CA VAL A 177 -18.63 8.68 -16.57
C VAL A 177 -19.60 7.53 -16.86
N SER A 178 -19.60 6.46 -16.06
CA SER A 178 -20.53 5.34 -16.26
C SER A 178 -21.99 5.73 -16.00
N CYS A 179 -22.24 6.71 -15.14
CA CYS A 179 -23.56 7.31 -14.96
C CYS A 179 -24.07 7.97 -16.26
N ASP A 180 -23.20 8.69 -16.98
CA ASP A 180 -23.55 9.33 -18.25
C ASP A 180 -23.78 8.29 -19.36
N MET A 181 -22.99 7.20 -19.36
CA MET A 181 -23.08 6.10 -20.31
C MET A 181 -24.17 5.06 -20.00
N ARG A 182 -24.89 5.22 -18.88
CA ARG A 182 -25.93 4.29 -18.39
C ARG A 182 -25.45 2.85 -18.17
N CYS A 183 -24.19 2.67 -17.80
CA CYS A 183 -23.58 1.38 -17.45
C CYS A 183 -23.02 1.37 -16.02
N SER A 184 -23.74 2.04 -15.11
CA SER A 184 -23.27 2.27 -13.74
C SER A 184 -23.23 0.99 -12.90
N GLU A 185 -24.15 0.04 -13.12
CA GLU A 185 -24.22 -1.21 -12.36
C GLU A 185 -23.01 -2.11 -12.61
N GLU A 186 -22.65 -2.29 -13.88
CA GLU A 186 -21.50 -3.10 -14.28
C GLU A 186 -20.18 -2.46 -13.85
N VAL A 187 -20.05 -1.14 -14.02
CA VAL A 187 -18.83 -0.42 -13.63
C VAL A 187 -18.66 -0.40 -12.11
N LEU A 188 -19.74 -0.22 -11.34
CA LEU A 188 -19.69 -0.29 -9.88
C LEU A 188 -19.18 -1.65 -9.40
N THR A 189 -19.65 -2.71 -10.05
CA THR A 189 -19.23 -4.10 -9.79
C THR A 189 -17.73 -4.28 -10.08
N ILE A 190 -17.25 -3.79 -11.23
CA ILE A 190 -15.82 -3.84 -11.59
C ILE A 190 -14.97 -3.06 -10.58
N VAL A 191 -15.35 -1.83 -10.25
CA VAL A 191 -14.58 -0.96 -9.34
C VAL A 191 -14.52 -1.56 -7.93
N SER A 192 -15.61 -2.20 -7.49
CA SER A 192 -15.63 -2.93 -6.22
C SER A 192 -14.62 -4.08 -6.20
N MET A 193 -14.51 -4.83 -7.30
CA MET A 193 -13.52 -5.92 -7.43
C MET A 193 -12.08 -5.43 -7.48
N LEU A 194 -11.81 -4.30 -8.15
CA LEU A 194 -10.48 -3.72 -8.24
C LEU A 194 -9.99 -3.12 -6.91
N SER A 195 -10.92 -2.73 -6.05
CA SER A 195 -10.62 -2.15 -4.74
C SER A 195 -10.21 -3.21 -3.71
N VAL A 196 -10.48 -4.49 -3.98
CA VAL A 196 -10.14 -5.62 -3.11
C VAL A 196 -8.87 -6.31 -3.64
N PRO A 197 -8.00 -6.88 -2.78
CA PRO A 197 -6.89 -7.70 -3.23
C PRO A 197 -7.34 -8.83 -4.16
N SER A 198 -6.49 -9.23 -5.10
CA SER A 198 -6.78 -10.28 -6.09
C SER A 198 -7.45 -11.50 -5.44
N ILE A 199 -8.66 -11.81 -5.90
CA ILE A 199 -9.49 -12.92 -5.40
C ILE A 199 -8.93 -14.27 -5.87
N PHE A 200 -8.16 -14.27 -6.95
CA PHE A 200 -7.54 -15.48 -7.48
C PHE A 200 -6.37 -15.91 -6.60
N PHE A 201 -6.54 -17.05 -5.94
CA PHE A 201 -5.51 -17.71 -5.16
C PHE A 201 -4.89 -18.84 -5.98
N ARG A 202 -3.56 -18.82 -6.14
CA ARG A 202 -2.79 -19.84 -6.87
C ARG A 202 -1.92 -20.63 -5.86
N PRO A 203 -2.45 -21.72 -5.28
CA PRO A 203 -1.70 -22.52 -4.31
C PRO A 203 -0.54 -23.27 -4.97
N LYS A 204 0.63 -23.24 -4.31
CA LYS A 204 1.79 -24.03 -4.73
C LYS A 204 1.48 -25.53 -4.66
N GLY A 205 1.67 -26.24 -5.76
CA GLY A 205 1.38 -27.68 -5.87
C GLY A 205 0.02 -28.04 -6.47
N ARG A 206 -0.89 -27.07 -6.65
CA ARG A 206 -2.13 -27.22 -7.42
C ARG A 206 -2.31 -26.08 -8.42
N GLU A 207 -1.22 -25.75 -9.09
CA GLU A 207 -1.18 -24.62 -10.01
C GLU A 207 -2.02 -24.88 -11.25
N GLU A 208 -1.93 -26.09 -11.83
CA GLU A 208 -2.69 -26.48 -13.02
C GLU A 208 -4.21 -26.47 -12.78
N GLU A 209 -4.70 -26.92 -11.62
CA GLU A 209 -6.12 -26.86 -11.27
C GLU A 209 -6.62 -25.41 -11.13
N ALA A 210 -5.81 -24.56 -10.50
CA ALA A 210 -6.14 -23.14 -10.32
C ALA A 210 -6.14 -22.40 -11.67
N ASP A 211 -5.17 -22.70 -12.54
CA ASP A 211 -5.06 -22.11 -13.87
C ASP A 211 -6.21 -22.59 -14.77
N ALA A 212 -6.61 -23.88 -14.70
CA ALA A 212 -7.75 -24.42 -15.45
C ALA A 212 -9.10 -23.82 -15.03
N VAL A 213 -9.28 -23.50 -13.73
CA VAL A 213 -10.47 -22.77 -13.26
C VAL A 213 -10.42 -21.33 -13.75
N ARG A 214 -9.25 -20.69 -13.74
CA ARG A 214 -9.06 -19.31 -14.21
C ARG A 214 -9.34 -19.16 -15.71
N GLU A 215 -8.92 -20.12 -16.53
CA GLU A 215 -9.17 -20.13 -17.97
C GLU A 215 -10.67 -20.11 -18.31
N LYS A 216 -11.53 -20.75 -17.50
CA LYS A 216 -12.99 -20.75 -17.70
C LYS A 216 -13.61 -19.34 -17.63
N PHE A 217 -12.98 -18.44 -16.88
CA PHE A 217 -13.46 -17.07 -16.75
C PHE A 217 -12.82 -16.13 -17.76
N GLN A 218 -11.76 -16.56 -18.48
CA GLN A 218 -10.92 -15.73 -19.34
C GLN A 218 -11.69 -15.19 -20.55
N VAL A 219 -11.82 -13.87 -20.61
CA VAL A 219 -12.38 -13.11 -21.75
C VAL A 219 -11.29 -12.18 -22.27
N GLU A 220 -11.37 -11.76 -23.55
CA GLU A 220 -10.42 -10.83 -24.18
C GLU A 220 -10.11 -9.58 -23.34
N PHE A 221 -11.10 -9.07 -22.59
CA PHE A 221 -10.91 -7.92 -21.72
C PHE A 221 -10.88 -8.31 -20.25
N GLN A 222 -9.81 -7.93 -19.56
CA GLN A 222 -9.59 -8.23 -18.14
C GLN A 222 -10.62 -7.58 -17.19
N PHE A 223 -11.34 -6.56 -17.64
CA PHE A 223 -12.47 -6.01 -16.87
C PHE A 223 -13.74 -6.86 -17.02
N CYS A 224 -14.01 -7.40 -18.22
CA CYS A 224 -15.10 -8.35 -18.44
C CYS A 224 -14.86 -9.69 -17.70
N PHE A 225 -13.59 -10.07 -17.57
CA PHE A 225 -13.17 -11.19 -16.73
C PHE A 225 -13.61 -11.04 -15.26
N LEU A 226 -13.46 -9.84 -14.69
CA LEU A 226 -13.88 -9.55 -13.31
C LEU A 226 -15.40 -9.61 -13.16
N LEU A 227 -16.16 -9.16 -14.17
CA LEU A 227 -17.63 -9.27 -14.18
C LEU A 227 -18.09 -10.73 -14.20
N ASN A 228 -17.51 -11.56 -15.08
CA ASN A 228 -17.86 -12.97 -15.18
C ASN A 228 -17.54 -13.77 -13.91
N SER A 229 -16.57 -13.31 -13.12
CA SER A 229 -16.18 -13.96 -11.85
C SER A 229 -17.16 -13.70 -10.70
N LEU A 230 -18.07 -12.72 -10.83
CA LEU A 230 -19.06 -12.38 -9.81
C LEU A 230 -20.48 -12.88 -10.11
N HIS A 231 -20.79 -13.12 -11.39
CA HIS A 231 -22.09 -13.66 -11.80
C HIS A 231 -22.21 -15.18 -11.61
N PHE A 232 -21.16 -15.86 -11.11
CA PHE A 232 -21.11 -17.27 -10.75
C PHE A 232 -20.77 -17.43 -9.27
#